data_AF-A0A938BD38-F1
#
_entry.id   AF-A0A938BD38-F1
#
_cell.length_a   1.000
_cell.length_b   1.000
_cell.length_c   1.000
_cell.angle_alpha   90.00
_cell.angle_beta   90.00
_cell.angle_gamma   90.00
#
_symmetry.space_group_name_H-M   'P 1'
#
loop_
_entity.id
_entity.type
_entity.pdbx_description
1 polymer ?
#
loop_
_entity_poly.entity_id
_entity_poly.type
_entity_poly.pdbx_seq_one_letter_code
_entity_poly.pdbx_strand_id
1 'polypeptide(L)'
;MKKIKVFLFALGLLLLALFIRKLGLENIWSNLKTLGWKFGLILGLSASWHCLNTIAWKLALVETQYKSRFRHLFCARLAGEAVNCITPIVNLGGELLKAYLLRNQISLPDGIVSVVIDRTVHTLNGVAFVSFGIGLAITWLSIPIAVKIALICSISLYAIGAVLGVIMQQRKPVSALHGIVFIIILILVLVKKMTKRKRKISHHGYK
;
A
#
# COMPACT_ATOMS: atom_id res chain seq x y z
N MET A 1 4.43 -16.75 23.95
CA MET A 1 4.19 -16.46 22.51
C MET A 1 2.85 -17.00 21.96
N LYS A 2 2.43 -18.25 22.24
CA LYS A 2 1.15 -18.79 21.72
C LYS A 2 -0.08 -17.98 22.16
N LYS A 3 -0.16 -17.59 23.45
CA LYS A 3 -1.28 -16.81 24.00
C LYS A 3 -1.49 -15.45 23.30
N ILE A 4 -0.39 -14.75 22.95
CA ILE A 4 -0.44 -13.48 22.24
C ILE A 4 -1.02 -13.66 20.83
N LYS A 5 -0.57 -14.67 20.07
CA LYS A 5 -1.12 -14.95 18.73
C LYS A 5 -2.62 -15.24 18.78
N VAL A 6 -3.06 -16.02 19.76
CA VAL A 6 -4.48 -16.33 19.96
C VAL A 6 -5.26 -15.07 20.33
N PHE A 7 -4.73 -14.23 21.21
CA PHE A 7 -5.36 -12.96 21.57
C PHE A 7 -5.51 -12.02 20.37
N LEU A 8 -4.45 -11.82 19.56
CA LEU A 8 -4.53 -10.99 18.36
C LEU A 8 -5.52 -11.55 17.33
N PHE A 9 -5.57 -12.87 17.18
CA PHE A 9 -6.54 -13.51 16.29
C PHE A 9 -7.97 -13.30 16.76
N ALA A 10 -8.24 -13.49 18.05
CA ALA A 10 -9.54 -13.22 18.66
C ALA A 10 -9.94 -11.73 18.53
N LEU A 11 -8.99 -10.81 18.72
CA LEU A 11 -9.20 -9.38 18.52
C LEU A 11 -9.57 -9.06 17.05
N GLY A 12 -8.89 -9.69 16.09
CA GLY A 12 -9.22 -9.55 14.66
C GLY A 12 -10.64 -10.04 14.35
N LEU A 13 -11.04 -11.19 14.89
CA LEU A 13 -12.41 -11.70 14.77
C LEU A 13 -13.45 -10.78 15.44
N LEU A 14 -13.12 -10.22 16.61
CA LEU A 14 -13.98 -9.27 17.30
C LEU A 14 -14.19 -8.00 16.45
N LEU A 15 -13.12 -7.43 15.91
CA LEU A 15 -13.19 -6.26 15.03
C LEU A 15 -14.01 -6.55 13.76
N LEU A 16 -13.83 -7.73 13.17
CA LEU A 16 -14.62 -8.17 12.02
C LEU A 16 -16.11 -8.26 12.38
N ALA A 17 -16.46 -8.87 13.52
CA ALA A 17 -17.83 -8.98 13.98
C ALA A 17 -18.46 -7.60 14.24
N LEU A 18 -17.72 -6.69 14.87
CA LEU A 18 -18.15 -5.30 15.08
C LEU A 18 -18.37 -4.55 13.75
N PHE A 19 -17.50 -4.78 12.76
CA PHE A 19 -17.62 -4.18 11.44
C PHE A 19 -18.85 -4.69 10.69
N ILE A 20 -19.09 -6.01 10.69
CA ILE A 20 -20.30 -6.63 10.12
C ILE A 20 -21.55 -6.08 10.81
N ARG A 21 -21.54 -5.97 12.15
CA ARG A 21 -22.66 -5.40 12.90
C ARG A 21 -22.92 -3.93 12.53
N LYS A 22 -21.87 -3.14 12.32
CA LYS A 22 -21.99 -1.72 11.95
C LYS A 22 -22.51 -1.53 10.52
N LEU A 23 -22.10 -2.38 9.59
CA LEU A 23 -22.56 -2.35 8.20
C LEU A 23 -23.98 -2.92 8.04
N GLY A 24 -24.38 -3.84 8.92
CA GLY A 24 -25.62 -4.60 8.84
C GLY A 24 -25.47 -5.82 7.95
N LEU A 25 -25.74 -7.02 8.49
CA LEU A 25 -25.62 -8.27 7.73
C LEU A 25 -26.57 -8.28 6.52
N GLU A 26 -27.78 -7.75 6.69
CA GLU A 26 -28.78 -7.65 5.61
C GLU A 26 -28.29 -6.77 4.47
N ASN A 27 -27.66 -5.63 4.78
CA ASN A 27 -27.09 -4.74 3.77
C ASN A 27 -25.96 -5.42 2.99
N ILE A 28 -25.07 -6.15 3.69
CA ILE A 28 -23.99 -6.90 3.04
C ILE A 28 -24.57 -7.95 2.10
N TRP A 29 -25.57 -8.71 2.57
CA TRP A 29 -26.20 -9.77 1.78
C TRP A 29 -27.00 -9.23 0.58
N SER A 30 -27.74 -8.14 0.77
CA SER A 30 -28.46 -7.46 -0.32
C SER A 30 -27.49 -6.99 -1.40
N ASN A 31 -26.40 -6.31 -1.02
CA ASN A 31 -25.38 -5.85 -1.98
C ASN A 31 -24.69 -7.02 -2.71
N LEU A 32 -24.40 -8.12 -2.02
CA LEU A 32 -23.87 -9.34 -2.63
C LEU A 32 -24.84 -9.93 -3.65
N LYS A 33 -26.15 -9.97 -3.34
CA LYS A 33 -27.18 -10.40 -4.28
C LYS A 33 -27.28 -9.50 -5.51
N THR A 34 -27.16 -8.18 -5.34
CA THR A 34 -27.15 -7.22 -6.46
C THR A 34 -25.98 -7.48 -7.41
N LEU A 35 -24.81 -7.87 -6.89
CA LEU A 35 -23.66 -8.26 -7.70
C LEU A 35 -23.84 -9.64 -8.35
N GLY A 36 -24.49 -10.58 -7.66
CA GLY A 36 -24.76 -11.93 -8.14
C GLY A 36 -23.49 -12.67 -8.56
N TRP A 37 -23.53 -13.35 -9.70
CA TRP A 37 -22.38 -14.08 -10.25
C TRP A 37 -21.16 -13.19 -10.58
N LYS A 38 -21.38 -11.88 -10.83
CA LYS A 38 -20.29 -10.93 -11.09
C LYS A 38 -19.37 -10.75 -9.87
N PHE A 39 -19.88 -10.99 -8.66
CA PHE A 39 -19.05 -11.00 -7.46
C PHE A 39 -17.91 -12.03 -7.57
N GLY A 40 -18.19 -13.22 -8.12
CA GLY A 40 -17.19 -14.25 -8.36
C GLY A 40 -16.10 -13.78 -9.34
N LEU A 41 -16.48 -13.06 -10.40
CA LEU A 41 -15.52 -12.47 -11.34
C LEU A 41 -14.64 -11.41 -10.67
N ILE A 42 -15.23 -10.51 -9.88
CA ILE A 42 -14.50 -9.46 -9.16
C ILE A 42 -13.52 -10.10 -8.16
N LEU A 43 -13.99 -11.09 -7.39
CA LEU A 43 -13.14 -11.84 -6.47
C LEU A 43 -12.02 -12.57 -7.21
N GLY A 44 -12.33 -13.22 -8.34
CA GLY A 44 -11.33 -13.91 -9.16
C GLY A 44 -10.26 -12.95 -9.68
N LEU A 45 -10.66 -11.75 -10.11
CA LEU A 45 -9.74 -10.71 -10.57
C LEU A 45 -8.87 -10.15 -9.43
N SER A 46 -9.44 -9.91 -8.25
CA SER A 46 -8.65 -9.51 -7.07
C SER A 46 -7.70 -10.62 -6.62
N ALA A 47 -8.17 -11.87 -6.59
CA ALA A 47 -7.33 -13.00 -6.23
C ALA A 47 -6.18 -13.19 -7.23
N SER A 48 -6.47 -13.08 -8.52
CA SER A 48 -5.43 -13.19 -9.56
C SER A 48 -4.39 -12.08 -9.43
N TRP A 49 -4.80 -10.85 -9.12
CA TRP A 49 -3.88 -9.76 -8.81
C TRP A 49 -2.91 -10.10 -7.67
N HIS A 50 -3.40 -10.63 -6.53
CA HIS A 50 -2.53 -11.03 -5.42
C HIS A 50 -1.65 -12.23 -5.78
N CYS A 51 -2.16 -13.19 -6.55
CA CYS A 51 -1.41 -14.35 -7.02
C CYS A 51 -0.27 -13.93 -7.94
N LEU A 52 -0.54 -13.12 -8.96
CA LEU A 52 0.45 -12.64 -9.92
C LEU A 52 1.54 -11.82 -9.23
N ASN A 53 1.18 -10.92 -8.31
CA ASN A 53 2.17 -10.18 -7.51
C ASN A 53 3.00 -11.11 -6.62
N THR A 54 2.42 -12.19 -6.10
CA THR A 54 3.19 -13.17 -5.31
C THR A 54 4.15 -13.96 -6.20
N ILE A 55 3.75 -14.28 -7.43
CA ILE A 55 4.64 -14.90 -8.42
C ILE A 55 5.79 -13.95 -8.77
N ALA A 56 5.49 -12.67 -9.05
CA ALA A 56 6.50 -11.65 -9.30
C ALA A 56 7.49 -11.52 -8.15
N TRP A 57 7.00 -11.49 -6.91
CA TRP A 57 7.87 -11.49 -5.73
C TRP A 57 8.71 -12.76 -5.60
N LYS A 58 8.15 -13.93 -5.95
CA LYS A 58 8.91 -15.19 -5.99
C LYS A 58 10.04 -15.14 -7.03
N LEU A 59 9.82 -14.48 -8.16
CA LEU A 59 10.86 -14.27 -9.17
C LEU A 59 12.00 -13.38 -8.64
N ALA A 60 11.68 -12.37 -7.83
CA ALA A 60 12.67 -11.55 -7.13
C ALA A 60 13.47 -12.32 -6.05
N LEU A 61 13.09 -13.57 -5.75
CA LEU A 61 13.78 -14.47 -4.83
C LEU A 61 14.61 -15.55 -5.54
N VAL A 62 14.64 -15.58 -6.88
CA VAL A 62 15.29 -16.66 -7.65
C VAL A 62 16.79 -16.77 -7.39
N GLU A 63 17.47 -15.64 -7.17
CA GLU A 63 18.90 -15.62 -6.85
C GLU A 63 19.20 -15.97 -5.37
N THR A 64 18.16 -16.12 -4.55
CA THR A 64 18.28 -16.52 -3.14
C THR A 64 18.10 -18.03 -2.97
N GLN A 65 18.59 -18.61 -1.86
CA GLN A 65 18.38 -20.04 -1.55
C GLN A 65 16.94 -20.38 -1.10
N TYR A 66 15.93 -19.63 -1.57
CA TYR A 66 14.53 -19.79 -1.16
C TYR A 66 13.92 -21.09 -1.69
N LYS A 67 13.68 -22.06 -0.79
CA LYS A 67 13.13 -23.40 -1.13
C LYS A 67 11.66 -23.60 -0.77
N SER A 68 10.96 -22.58 -0.29
CA SER A 68 9.62 -22.77 0.29
C SER A 68 8.48 -22.75 -0.73
N ARG A 69 7.34 -23.33 -0.32
CA ARG A 69 6.12 -23.44 -1.12
C ARG A 69 5.49 -22.06 -1.36
N PHE A 70 4.91 -21.87 -2.55
CA PHE A 70 4.17 -20.65 -2.95
C PHE A 70 3.17 -20.17 -1.89
N ARG A 71 2.47 -21.12 -1.23
CA ARG A 71 1.50 -20.80 -0.17
C ARG A 71 2.11 -19.99 0.99
N HIS A 72 3.35 -20.26 1.40
CA HIS A 72 3.99 -19.49 2.47
C HIS A 72 4.22 -18.05 2.04
N LEU A 73 4.69 -17.85 0.81
CA LEU A 73 4.93 -16.51 0.26
C LEU A 73 3.62 -15.73 0.08
N PHE A 74 2.57 -16.40 -0.40
CA PHE A 74 1.24 -15.81 -0.54
C PHE A 74 0.65 -15.38 0.80
N CYS A 75 0.71 -16.25 1.82
CA CYS A 75 0.26 -15.90 3.17
C CYS A 75 1.10 -14.79 3.80
N ALA A 76 2.42 -14.78 3.59
CA ALA A 76 3.29 -13.70 4.06
C ALA A 76 2.94 -12.36 3.37
N ARG A 77 2.59 -12.40 2.08
CA ARG A 77 2.15 -11.22 1.34
C ARG A 77 0.85 -10.65 1.90
N LEU A 78 -0.17 -11.50 2.07
CA LEU A 78 -1.47 -11.09 2.63
C LEU A 78 -1.33 -10.56 4.06
N ALA A 79 -0.49 -11.18 4.90
CA ALA A 79 -0.22 -10.70 6.24
C ALA A 79 0.44 -9.30 6.22
N GLY A 80 1.41 -9.09 5.32
CA GLY A 80 2.02 -7.78 5.11
C GLY A 80 1.02 -6.72 4.65
N GLU A 81 0.16 -7.06 3.68
CA GLU A 81 -0.88 -6.14 3.20
C GLU A 81 -1.91 -5.79 4.29
N ALA A 82 -2.34 -6.76 5.10
CA ALA A 82 -3.21 -6.52 6.24
C ALA A 82 -2.58 -5.55 7.26
N VAL A 83 -1.28 -5.69 7.54
CA VAL A 83 -0.56 -4.74 8.40
C VAL A 83 -0.47 -3.36 7.75
N ASN A 84 -0.25 -3.28 6.43
CA ASN A 84 -0.23 -2.00 5.73
C ASN A 84 -1.58 -1.28 5.78
N CYS A 85 -2.71 -1.99 5.81
CA CYS A 85 -4.03 -1.37 5.95
C CYS A 85 -4.25 -0.70 7.33
N ILE A 86 -3.59 -1.19 8.38
CA ILE A 86 -3.78 -0.70 9.76
C ILE A 86 -2.68 0.28 10.15
N THR A 87 -1.51 0.17 9.54
CA THR A 87 -0.34 0.98 9.89
C THR A 87 -0.44 2.37 9.27
N PRO A 88 -0.44 3.46 10.06
CA PRO A 88 -0.52 4.83 9.54
C PRO A 88 0.80 5.30 8.87
N ILE A 89 1.87 4.52 9.02
CA ILE A 89 3.17 4.76 8.40
C ILE A 89 3.14 4.18 6.98
N VAL A 90 3.40 5.02 5.99
CA VAL A 90 3.40 4.74 4.54
C VAL A 90 3.94 3.34 4.21
N ASN A 91 3.06 2.34 4.14
CA ASN A 91 3.28 0.94 3.74
C ASN A 91 4.52 0.20 4.29
N LEU A 92 5.17 0.74 5.33
CA LEU A 92 6.45 0.26 5.85
C LEU A 92 6.26 -0.94 6.78
N GLY A 93 5.17 -0.96 7.56
CA GLY A 93 4.93 -2.02 8.56
C GLY A 93 4.79 -3.41 7.92
N GLY A 94 4.05 -3.50 6.82
CA GLY A 94 3.84 -4.73 6.08
C GLY A 94 5.07 -5.21 5.33
N GLU A 95 5.91 -4.30 4.85
CA GLU A 95 7.18 -4.64 4.18
C GLU A 95 8.18 -5.26 5.17
N LEU A 96 8.32 -4.65 6.35
CA LEU A 96 9.14 -5.21 7.43
C LEU A 96 8.61 -6.58 7.88
N LEU A 97 7.28 -6.73 7.97
CA LEU A 97 6.68 -8.00 8.32
C LEU A 97 6.98 -9.08 7.28
N LYS A 98 6.88 -8.77 5.98
CA LYS A 98 7.21 -9.71 4.89
C LYS A 98 8.65 -10.23 5.01
N ALA A 99 9.62 -9.32 5.17
CA ALA A 99 11.03 -9.70 5.36
C ALA A 99 11.23 -10.54 6.63
N TYR A 100 10.56 -10.19 7.72
CA TYR A 100 10.62 -10.95 8.98
C TYR A 100 10.02 -12.36 8.85
N LEU A 101 8.90 -12.52 8.14
CA LEU A 101 8.26 -13.82 7.94
C LEU A 101 9.12 -14.76 7.06
N LEU A 102 10.00 -14.19 6.22
CA LEU A 102 10.93 -14.93 5.37
C LEU A 102 12.22 -15.36 6.08
N ARG A 103 12.54 -14.80 7.25
CA ARG A 103 13.83 -15.01 7.96
C ARG A 103 14.20 -16.47 8.26
N ASN A 104 13.19 -17.35 8.35
CA ASN A 104 13.41 -18.77 8.63
C ASN A 104 13.73 -19.57 7.35
N GLN A 105 13.65 -18.94 6.18
CA GLN A 105 13.79 -19.55 4.86
C GLN A 105 14.95 -18.95 4.07
N ILE A 106 15.27 -17.67 4.29
CA ILE A 106 16.40 -16.94 3.69
C ILE A 106 17.03 -16.01 4.73
N SER A 107 18.24 -15.53 4.44
CA SER A 107 18.90 -14.54 5.29
C SER A 107 18.05 -13.26 5.37
N LEU A 108 18.08 -12.58 6.54
CA LEU A 108 17.30 -11.35 6.73
C LEU A 108 17.70 -10.24 5.74
N PRO A 109 19.00 -10.01 5.43
CA PRO A 109 19.39 -9.06 4.38
C PRO A 109 18.78 -9.39 3.02
N ASP A 110 18.82 -10.65 2.58
CA ASP A 110 18.25 -11.06 1.28
C ASP A 110 16.73 -10.88 1.26
N GLY A 111 16.06 -11.17 2.38
CA GLY A 111 14.62 -10.93 2.53
C GLY A 111 14.24 -9.45 2.43
N ILE A 112 15.05 -8.56 3.01
CA ILE A 112 14.85 -7.10 2.90
C ILE A 112 15.06 -6.67 1.45
N VAL A 113 16.16 -7.10 0.81
CA VAL A 113 16.47 -6.76 -0.59
C VAL A 113 15.34 -7.21 -1.52
N SER A 114 14.85 -8.44 -1.35
CA SER A 114 13.74 -8.97 -2.15
C SER A 114 12.45 -8.15 -2.00
N VAL A 115 12.10 -7.72 -0.79
CA VAL A 115 10.92 -6.87 -0.55
C VAL A 115 11.10 -5.49 -1.20
N VAL A 116 12.31 -4.93 -1.17
CA VAL A 116 12.62 -3.67 -1.85
C VAL A 116 12.48 -3.82 -3.37
N ILE A 117 13.01 -4.90 -3.96
CA ILE A 117 12.86 -5.18 -5.39
C ILE A 117 11.37 -5.32 -5.77
N ASP A 118 10.59 -6.10 -5.02
CA ASP A 118 9.14 -6.24 -5.23
C ASP A 118 8.45 -4.86 -5.23
N ARG A 119 8.78 -4.01 -4.27
CA ARG A 119 8.17 -2.68 -4.15
C ARG A 119 8.58 -1.75 -5.28
N THR A 120 9.84 -1.80 -5.71
CA THR A 120 10.35 -1.03 -6.85
C THR A 120 9.61 -1.43 -8.13
N VAL A 121 9.57 -2.72 -8.43
CA VAL A 121 8.88 -3.24 -9.62
C VAL A 121 7.40 -2.88 -9.58
N HIS A 122 6.75 -3.02 -8.43
CA HIS A 122 5.34 -2.65 -8.27
C HIS A 122 5.10 -1.16 -8.51
N THR A 123 5.99 -0.29 -8.01
CA THR A 123 5.88 1.16 -8.19
C THR A 123 6.10 1.55 -9.65
N LEU A 124 7.11 0.98 -10.30
CA LEU A 124 7.40 1.21 -11.72
C LEU A 124 6.24 0.74 -12.61
N ASN A 125 5.71 -0.46 -12.34
CA ASN A 125 4.55 -0.98 -13.06
C ASN A 125 3.33 -0.08 -12.85
N GLY A 126 3.11 0.43 -11.63
CA GLY A 126 2.05 1.40 -11.35
C GLY A 126 2.19 2.70 -12.14
N VAL A 127 3.40 3.27 -12.23
CA VAL A 127 3.68 4.47 -13.04
C VAL A 127 3.42 4.21 -14.51
N ALA A 128 3.92 3.08 -15.05
CA ALA A 128 3.73 2.71 -16.45
C ALA A 128 2.25 2.50 -16.79
N PHE A 129 1.53 1.75 -15.95
CA PHE A 129 0.12 1.45 -16.13
C PHE A 129 -0.75 2.71 -16.08
N VAL A 130 -0.55 3.57 -15.08
CA VAL A 130 -1.29 4.83 -14.97
C VAL A 130 -0.94 5.78 -16.12
N SER A 131 0.32 5.80 -16.57
CA SER A 131 0.76 6.59 -17.74
C SER A 131 0.03 6.17 -18.99
N PHE A 132 0.00 4.87 -19.22
CA PHE A 132 -0.72 4.31 -20.35
C PHE A 132 -2.22 4.61 -20.29
N GLY A 133 -2.85 4.41 -19.14
CA GLY A 133 -4.28 4.67 -18.95
C GLY A 133 -4.66 6.15 -19.14
N ILE A 134 -3.86 7.08 -18.61
CA ILE A 134 -4.09 8.52 -18.80
C ILE A 134 -3.83 8.93 -20.27
N GLY A 135 -2.80 8.37 -20.91
CA GLY A 135 -2.54 8.59 -22.34
C GLY A 135 -3.72 8.17 -23.22
N LEU A 136 -4.28 6.98 -22.95
CA LEU A 136 -5.50 6.53 -23.63
C LEU A 136 -6.69 7.44 -23.31
N ALA A 137 -6.88 7.83 -22.05
CA ALA A 137 -8.00 8.67 -21.65
C ALA A 137 -7.98 10.04 -22.36
N ILE A 138 -6.81 10.67 -22.48
CA ILE A 138 -6.64 11.98 -23.12
C ILE A 138 -6.90 11.93 -24.63
N THR A 139 -6.57 10.81 -25.26
CA THR A 139 -6.68 10.60 -26.72
C THR A 139 -8.07 10.14 -27.13
N TRP A 140 -8.73 9.29 -26.34
CA TRP A 140 -10.01 8.66 -26.70
C TRP A 140 -11.24 9.33 -26.08
N LEU A 141 -11.08 10.04 -24.96
CA LEU A 141 -12.21 10.75 -24.33
C LEU A 141 -12.14 12.27 -24.57
N SER A 142 -13.31 12.84 -24.84
CA SER A 142 -13.53 14.28 -24.90
C SER A 142 -13.56 14.87 -23.49
N ILE A 143 -12.37 15.09 -22.91
CA ILE A 143 -12.18 15.60 -21.55
C ILE A 143 -11.91 17.12 -21.60
N PRO A 144 -12.47 17.93 -20.68
CA PRO A 144 -12.16 19.36 -20.56
C PRO A 144 -10.65 19.62 -20.36
N ILE A 145 -10.13 20.70 -20.95
CA ILE A 145 -8.69 21.01 -20.93
C ILE A 145 -8.12 21.12 -19.51
N ALA A 146 -8.90 21.67 -18.56
CA ALA A 146 -8.50 21.79 -17.15
C ALA A 146 -8.24 20.41 -16.52
N VAL A 147 -9.07 19.41 -16.83
CA VAL A 147 -8.91 18.04 -16.33
C VAL A 147 -7.73 17.34 -17.01
N LYS A 148 -7.51 17.57 -18.31
CA LYS A 148 -6.31 17.06 -19.02
C LYS A 148 -5.02 17.56 -18.36
N ILE A 149 -4.93 18.86 -18.07
CA ILE A 149 -3.79 19.46 -17.38
C ILE A 149 -3.62 18.85 -15.99
N ALA A 150 -4.71 18.73 -15.22
CA ALA A 150 -4.67 18.13 -13.88
C ALA A 150 -4.16 16.68 -13.91
N LEU A 151 -4.59 15.86 -14.88
CA LEU A 151 -4.12 14.49 -15.04
C LEU A 151 -2.63 14.42 -15.39
N ILE A 152 -2.18 15.25 -16.33
CA ILE A 152 -0.77 15.34 -16.73
C ILE A 152 0.12 15.79 -15.55
N CYS A 153 -0.30 16.81 -14.80
CA CYS A 153 0.42 17.25 -13.60
C CYS A 153 0.46 16.15 -12.54
N SER A 154 -0.67 15.48 -12.28
CA SER A 154 -0.76 14.42 -11.26
C SER A 154 0.17 13.27 -11.59
N ILE A 155 0.21 12.84 -12.85
CA ILE A 155 1.08 11.74 -13.24
C ILE A 155 2.56 12.13 -13.27
N SER A 156 2.87 13.35 -13.70
CA SER A 156 4.24 13.86 -13.67
C SER A 156 4.77 13.89 -12.23
N LEU A 157 3.94 14.36 -11.30
CA LEU A 157 4.28 14.36 -9.87
C LEU A 157 4.47 12.94 -9.33
N TYR A 158 3.58 12.01 -9.69
CA TYR A 158 3.69 10.60 -9.28
C TYR A 158 4.96 9.94 -9.83
N ALA A 159 5.29 10.16 -11.12
CA ALA A 159 6.50 9.65 -11.75
C ALA A 159 7.78 10.22 -11.11
N ILE A 160 7.81 11.54 -10.82
CA ILE A 160 8.92 12.17 -10.11
C ILE A 160 9.08 11.54 -8.71
N GLY A 161 7.98 11.40 -7.96
CA GLY A 161 7.99 10.77 -6.65
C GLY A 161 8.50 9.32 -6.69
N ALA A 162 8.09 8.55 -7.70
CA ALA A 162 8.58 7.19 -7.91
C ALA A 162 10.09 7.15 -8.21
N VAL A 163 10.58 7.98 -9.15
CA VAL A 163 12.00 8.05 -9.50
C VAL A 163 12.85 8.47 -8.29
N LEU A 164 12.43 9.51 -7.57
CA LEU A 164 13.11 9.93 -6.33
C LEU A 164 13.10 8.81 -5.29
N GLY A 165 11.99 8.10 -5.13
CA GLY A 165 11.88 6.94 -4.25
C GLY A 165 12.89 5.84 -4.60
N VAL A 166 13.00 5.48 -5.87
CA VAL A 166 13.97 4.48 -6.35
C VAL A 166 15.40 4.95 -6.14
N ILE A 167 15.73 6.21 -6.45
CA ILE A 167 17.07 6.77 -6.21
C ILE A 167 17.42 6.74 -4.71
N MET A 168 16.48 7.10 -3.84
CA MET A 168 16.68 7.06 -2.39
C MET A 168 16.91 5.62 -1.90
N GLN A 169 16.19 4.65 -2.46
CA GLN A 169 16.38 3.23 -2.14
C GLN A 169 17.75 2.70 -2.58
N GLN A 170 18.25 3.13 -3.74
CA GLN A 170 19.57 2.73 -4.26
C GLN A 170 20.74 3.32 -3.47
N ARG A 171 20.60 4.54 -2.94
CA ARG A 171 21.73 5.20 -2.27
C ARG A 171 21.93 4.79 -0.82
N LYS A 172 20.86 4.53 -0.06
CA LYS A 172 20.93 4.15 1.36
C LYS A 172 19.62 3.46 1.83
N PRO A 173 19.49 2.13 1.72
CA PRO A 173 18.26 1.41 2.12
C PRO A 173 17.88 1.66 3.60
N VAL A 174 18.84 1.95 4.47
CA VAL A 174 18.63 2.20 5.91
C VAL A 174 18.36 3.68 6.25
N SER A 175 18.74 4.64 5.39
CA SER A 175 18.47 6.07 5.64
C SER A 175 17.16 6.57 5.01
N ALA A 176 16.59 5.83 4.06
CA ALA A 176 15.25 6.11 3.54
C ALA A 176 14.18 6.05 4.65
N LEU A 177 14.35 5.15 5.62
CA LEU A 177 13.52 5.05 6.83
C LEU A 177 13.55 6.35 7.66
N HIS A 178 14.74 6.94 7.84
CA HIS A 178 14.89 8.20 8.58
C HIS A 178 14.28 9.38 7.80
N GLY A 179 14.42 9.41 6.47
CA GLY A 179 13.86 10.47 5.63
C GLY A 179 12.33 10.49 5.59
N ILE A 180 11.68 9.33 5.54
CA ILE A 180 10.21 9.23 5.56
C ILE A 180 9.65 9.65 6.92
N VAL A 181 10.28 9.22 8.02
CA VAL A 181 9.92 9.65 9.38
C VAL A 181 10.11 11.17 9.53
N PHE A 182 11.19 11.73 8.98
CA PHE A 182 11.43 13.17 8.99
C PHE A 182 10.37 13.95 8.19
N ILE A 183 9.97 13.47 7.01
CA ILE A 183 8.91 14.09 6.19
C ILE A 183 7.56 14.04 6.91
N ILE A 184 7.21 12.92 7.55
CA ILE A 184 5.97 12.80 8.33
C ILE A 184 5.97 13.76 9.52
N ILE A 185 7.08 13.85 10.26
CA ILE A 185 7.24 14.80 11.38
C ILE A 185 7.12 16.24 10.85
N LEU A 186 7.76 16.56 9.73
CA LEU A 186 7.72 17.88 9.11
C LEU A 186 6.30 18.27 8.69
N ILE A 187 5.55 17.36 8.06
CA ILE A 187 4.16 17.57 7.68
C ILE A 187 3.29 17.80 8.92
N LEU A 188 3.45 17.00 9.98
CA LEU A 188 2.72 17.18 11.24
C LEU A 188 3.04 18.54 11.89
N VAL A 189 4.30 18.98 11.85
CA VAL A 189 4.73 20.29 12.36
C VAL A 189 4.14 21.42 11.51
N LEU A 190 4.16 21.31 10.19
CA LEU A 190 3.60 22.32 9.28
C LEU A 190 2.09 22.44 9.42
N VAL A 191 1.37 21.31 9.47
CA VAL A 191 -0.08 21.28 9.72
C VAL A 191 -0.38 21.96 11.06
N LYS A 192 0.35 21.60 12.13
CA LYS A 192 0.19 22.22 13.45
C LYS A 192 0.43 23.74 13.41
N LYS A 193 1.47 24.18 12.70
CA LYS A 193 1.82 25.60 12.51
C LYS A 193 0.74 26.35 11.74
N MET A 194 0.17 25.76 10.69
CA MET A 194 -0.93 26.36 9.93
C MET A 194 -2.22 26.48 10.77
N THR A 195 -2.58 25.46 11.55
CA THR A 195 -3.72 25.56 12.48
C THR A 195 -3.53 26.63 13.56
N LYS A 196 -2.29 26.80 14.07
CA LYS A 196 -1.98 27.84 15.08
C LYS A 196 -2.04 29.25 14.46
N ARG A 197 -1.63 29.40 13.20
CA ARG A 197 -1.68 30.67 12.46
C ARG A 197 -3.12 31.10 12.14
N LYS A 198 -4.01 30.16 11.77
CA LYS A 198 -5.45 30.44 11.59
C LYS A 198 -6.13 30.93 12.89
N ARG A 199 -5.80 30.35 14.07
CA ARG A 199 -6.34 30.83 15.36
C ARG A 199 -5.88 32.25 15.74
N LYS A 200 -4.65 32.62 15.39
CA LYS A 200 -4.10 33.95 15.74
C LYS A 200 -4.73 35.08 14.90
N ILE A 201 -5.12 34.79 13.66
CA ILE A 201 -5.78 35.75 12.76
C ILE A 201 -7.25 35.98 13.17
N SER A 202 -7.94 34.94 13.66
CA SER A 202 -9.32 35.05 14.15
C SER A 202 -9.49 35.93 15.42
N HIS A 203 -8.42 36.15 16.19
CA HIS A 203 -8.45 37.01 17.38
C HIS A 203 -8.06 38.48 17.11
N HIS A 204 -7.62 38.82 15.89
CA HIS A 204 -7.30 40.20 15.48
C HIS A 204 -8.37 40.82 14.55
N GLY A 205 -9.41 40.08 14.19
CA GLY A 205 -10.55 40.57 13.38
C GLY A 205 -11.76 41.06 14.20
N TYR A 206 -11.62 41.15 15.53
CA TYR A 206 -12.61 41.74 16.44
C TYR A 206 -11.91 42.75 17.35
N LYS A 207 -11.45 43.85 16.77
CA LYS A 207 -11.21 45.11 17.46
C LYS A 207 -11.52 46.24 16.50
#